data_AF-A0A855SC85-F1
#
_entry.id   AF-A0A855SC85-F1
#
_cell.length_a   1.000
_cell.length_b   1.000
_cell.length_c   1.000
_cell.angle_alpha   90.00
_cell.angle_beta   90.00
_cell.angle_gamma   90.00
#
_symmetry.space_group_name_H-M   'P 1'
#
loop_
_entity.id
_entity.type
_entity.pdbx_description
1 polymer ?
#
loop_
_entity_poly.entity_id
_entity_poly.type
_entity_poly.pdbx_seq_one_letter_code
_entity_poly.pdbx_strand_id
1 'polypeptide(L)'
;MKEQFKYIGDEIKQRYMKILSNYYPAHGSTGFTERNLTNNLVLAFERVLGESCISWFEAPICLNNGKHIDAVIFFESITILIESKRLTSVKSKLVSIANDVERMFSQKTIELVEKNLTCKSSIRTRYSIVLCDLWTESNEKFQAYDLWPNQLPQKHLRHLTYFQKISFEDLKVEGQWKNHYKILLAISEIKI
;
A
#
# COMPACT_ATOMS: atom_id res chain seq x y z
N MET A 1 16.19 -0.05 5.21
CA MET A 1 14.81 0.07 4.71
C MET A 1 14.66 0.87 3.42
N LYS A 2 15.25 2.07 3.27
CA LYS A 2 15.07 2.88 2.04
C LYS A 2 15.39 2.12 0.75
N GLU A 3 16.51 1.40 0.73
CA GLU A 3 16.90 0.59 -0.43
C GLU A 3 15.95 -0.61 -0.64
N GLN A 4 15.57 -1.28 0.45
CA GLN A 4 14.59 -2.38 0.42
C GLN A 4 13.26 -1.94 -0.19
N PHE A 5 12.77 -0.73 0.10
CA PHE A 5 11.52 -0.21 -0.48
C PHE A 5 11.57 -0.11 -2.01
N LYS A 6 12.75 0.19 -2.58
CA LYS A 6 12.92 0.17 -4.04
C LYS A 6 12.78 -1.26 -4.58
N TYR A 7 13.46 -2.23 -3.96
CA TYR A 7 13.35 -3.64 -4.36
C TYR A 7 11.92 -4.18 -4.20
N ILE A 8 11.20 -3.76 -3.16
CA ILE A 8 9.78 -4.10 -2.97
C ILE A 8 8.93 -3.52 -4.10
N GLY A 9 9.17 -2.26 -4.48
CA GLY A 9 8.53 -1.63 -5.63
C GLY A 9 8.76 -2.38 -6.94
N ASP A 10 10.00 -2.83 -7.16
CA ASP A 10 10.37 -3.63 -8.32
C ASP A 10 9.70 -5.02 -8.31
N GLU A 11 9.64 -5.70 -7.17
CA GLU A 11 8.91 -6.97 -7.00
C GLU A 11 7.41 -6.83 -7.28
N ILE A 12 6.77 -5.75 -6.79
CA ILE A 12 5.36 -5.44 -7.09
C ILE A 12 5.20 -5.29 -8.60
N LYS A 13 6.04 -4.46 -9.25
CA LYS A 13 5.97 -4.24 -10.69
C LYS A 13 6.07 -5.56 -11.45
N GLN A 14 7.08 -6.38 -11.16
CA GLN A 14 7.28 -7.67 -11.83
C GLN A 14 6.09 -8.62 -11.61
N ARG A 15 5.55 -8.66 -10.39
CA ARG A 15 4.39 -9.48 -10.07
C ARG A 15 3.14 -9.04 -10.84
N TYR A 16 2.84 -7.75 -10.87
CA TYR A 16 1.71 -7.24 -11.66
C TYR A 16 1.91 -7.46 -13.15
N MET A 17 3.12 -7.24 -13.70
CA MET A 17 3.43 -7.55 -15.09
C MET A 17 3.15 -9.03 -15.40
N LYS A 18 3.56 -9.95 -14.51
CA LYS A 18 3.28 -11.39 -14.66
C LYS A 18 1.77 -11.68 -14.62
N ILE A 19 1.04 -11.13 -13.64
CA ILE A 19 -0.42 -11.32 -13.55
C ILE A 19 -1.08 -10.82 -14.84
N LEU A 20 -0.85 -9.56 -15.18
CA LEU A 20 -1.50 -8.86 -16.28
C LEU A 20 -1.12 -9.40 -17.67
N SER A 21 0.04 -10.06 -17.81
CA SER A 21 0.41 -10.76 -19.05
C SER A 21 -0.30 -12.10 -19.23
N ASN A 22 -0.83 -12.69 -18.16
CA ASN A 22 -1.38 -14.06 -18.18
C ASN A 22 -2.86 -14.11 -17.78
N TYR A 23 -3.36 -13.09 -17.09
CA TYR A 23 -4.70 -13.05 -16.52
C TYR A 23 -5.15 -11.60 -16.31
N TYR A 24 -6.33 -11.26 -16.83
CA TYR A 24 -6.96 -9.97 -16.58
C TYR A 24 -8.09 -10.13 -15.54
N PRO A 25 -7.90 -9.69 -14.28
CA PRO A 25 -8.80 -10.06 -13.17
C PRO A 25 -10.03 -9.16 -13.01
N ALA A 26 -10.06 -7.99 -13.66
CA ALA A 26 -11.10 -6.99 -13.42
C ALA A 26 -12.28 -7.13 -14.41
N HIS A 27 -12.75 -8.37 -14.64
CA HIS A 27 -13.86 -8.66 -15.54
C HIS A 27 -15.10 -7.82 -15.19
N GLY A 28 -15.46 -6.88 -16.06
CA GLY A 28 -16.61 -5.98 -15.85
C GLY A 28 -16.44 -4.94 -14.72
N SER A 29 -15.22 -4.74 -14.22
CA SER A 29 -14.92 -3.78 -13.14
C SER A 29 -13.65 -2.98 -13.43
N THR A 30 -13.44 -1.90 -12.68
CA THR A 30 -12.18 -1.14 -12.69
C THR A 30 -11.36 -1.52 -11.46
N GLY A 31 -10.30 -2.28 -11.70
CA GLY A 31 -9.24 -2.52 -10.71
C GLY A 31 -9.36 -3.83 -9.94
N PHE A 32 -8.39 -4.02 -9.05
CA PHE A 32 -8.22 -5.19 -8.21
C PHE A 32 -8.82 -4.89 -6.83
N THR A 33 -9.47 -5.87 -6.21
CA THR A 33 -9.95 -5.71 -4.84
C THR A 33 -8.83 -5.25 -3.90
N GLU A 34 -9.16 -4.46 -2.88
CA GLU A 34 -8.17 -3.94 -1.92
C GLU A 34 -7.40 -5.10 -1.25
N ARG A 35 -8.07 -6.24 -1.01
CA ARG A 35 -7.43 -7.49 -0.56
C ARG A 35 -6.35 -8.02 -1.51
N ASN A 36 -6.59 -7.98 -2.82
CA ASN A 36 -5.60 -8.41 -3.81
C ASN A 36 -4.42 -7.44 -3.90
N LEU A 37 -4.67 -6.14 -3.77
CA LEU A 37 -3.61 -5.13 -3.67
C LEU A 37 -2.70 -5.43 -2.47
N THR A 38 -3.31 -5.58 -1.28
CA THR A 38 -2.59 -5.88 -0.04
C THR A 38 -1.82 -7.19 -0.13
N ASN A 39 -2.43 -8.26 -0.66
CA ASN A 39 -1.76 -9.55 -0.82
C ASN A 39 -0.53 -9.48 -1.72
N ASN A 40 -0.64 -8.80 -2.87
CA ASN A 40 0.49 -8.64 -3.79
C ASN A 40 1.64 -7.84 -3.17
N LEU A 41 1.33 -6.82 -2.37
CA LEU A 41 2.32 -6.03 -1.65
C LEU A 41 2.99 -6.83 -0.53
N VAL A 42 2.22 -7.52 0.30
CA VAL A 42 2.73 -8.36 1.38
C VAL A 42 3.68 -9.43 0.85
N LEU A 43 3.32 -10.10 -0.24
CA LEU A 43 4.22 -11.09 -0.85
C LEU A 43 5.53 -10.46 -1.36
N ALA A 44 5.48 -9.24 -1.91
CA ALA A 44 6.68 -8.54 -2.33
C ALA A 44 7.60 -8.25 -1.13
N PHE A 45 7.03 -7.86 0.01
CA PHE A 45 7.78 -7.71 1.26
C PHE A 45 8.41 -9.03 1.72
N GLU A 46 7.64 -10.12 1.78
CA GLU A 46 8.13 -11.43 2.23
C GLU A 46 9.29 -11.93 1.36
N ARG A 47 9.24 -11.68 0.04
CA ARG A 47 10.33 -12.04 -0.88
C ARG A 47 11.60 -11.22 -0.66
N VAL A 48 11.47 -9.92 -0.41
CA VAL A 48 12.62 -9.01 -0.25
C VAL A 48 13.22 -9.11 1.14
N LEU A 49 12.40 -9.30 2.18
CA LEU A 49 12.83 -9.34 3.58
C LEU A 49 13.17 -10.76 4.07
N GLY A 50 12.66 -11.79 3.39
CA GLY A 50 12.95 -13.19 3.72
C GLY A 50 12.14 -13.74 4.90
N GLU A 51 12.55 -14.91 5.39
CA GLU A 51 11.76 -15.76 6.30
C GLU A 51 11.50 -15.16 7.69
N SER A 52 12.27 -14.16 8.12
CA SER A 52 12.03 -13.47 9.41
C SER A 52 10.91 -12.44 9.33
N CYS A 53 10.36 -12.19 8.14
CA CYS A 53 9.21 -11.31 7.92
C CYS A 53 7.92 -12.02 8.33
N ILE A 54 7.18 -11.40 9.26
CA ILE A 54 5.85 -11.87 9.67
C ILE A 54 4.82 -10.88 9.12
N SER A 55 3.87 -11.37 8.34
CA SER A 55 2.73 -10.59 7.87
C SER A 55 1.44 -11.03 8.54
N TRP A 56 0.52 -10.10 8.77
CA TRP A 56 -0.81 -10.39 9.29
C TRP A 56 -1.85 -9.48 8.66
N PHE A 57 -2.88 -10.08 8.06
CA PHE A 57 -3.97 -9.37 7.39
C PHE A 57 -5.07 -9.00 8.37
N GLU A 58 -5.81 -7.94 8.05
CA GLU A 58 -6.96 -7.47 8.84
C GLU A 58 -6.59 -7.31 10.33
N ALA A 59 -5.44 -6.69 10.60
CA ALA A 59 -4.90 -6.55 11.95
C ALA A 59 -5.85 -5.74 12.82
N PRO A 60 -6.40 -6.30 13.91
CA PRO A 60 -7.43 -5.64 14.69
C PRO A 60 -6.83 -4.50 15.51
N ILE A 61 -7.43 -3.32 15.39
CA ILE A 61 -7.00 -2.09 16.11
C ILE A 61 -8.11 -1.55 17.01
N CYS A 62 -9.11 -2.38 17.25
CA CYS A 62 -10.21 -2.13 18.16
C CYS A 62 -10.79 -3.48 18.59
N LEU A 63 -11.50 -3.49 19.73
CA LEU A 63 -12.25 -4.66 20.16
C LEU A 63 -13.73 -4.59 19.77
N ASN A 64 -14.27 -3.39 19.49
CA ASN A 64 -15.72 -3.16 19.53
C ASN A 64 -16.34 -2.66 18.22
N ASN A 65 -15.56 -2.29 17.19
CA ASN A 65 -16.13 -1.73 15.95
C ASN A 65 -15.53 -2.28 14.65
N GLY A 66 -14.89 -3.46 14.71
CA GLY A 66 -14.38 -4.18 13.53
C GLY A 66 -13.30 -3.45 12.72
N LYS A 67 -12.80 -2.32 13.23
CA LYS A 67 -11.71 -1.57 12.60
C LYS A 67 -10.43 -2.39 12.61
N HIS A 68 -9.81 -2.42 11.44
CA HIS A 68 -8.55 -3.09 11.19
C HIS A 68 -7.63 -2.20 10.36
N ILE A 69 -6.38 -2.62 10.26
CA ILE A 69 -5.44 -2.22 9.21
C ILE A 69 -5.41 -3.37 8.19
N ASP A 70 -5.39 -3.07 6.89
CA ASP A 70 -5.48 -4.11 5.86
C ASP A 70 -4.41 -5.19 6.01
N ALA A 71 -3.18 -4.78 6.32
CA ALA A 71 -2.14 -5.67 6.80
C ALA A 71 -1.11 -4.96 7.67
N VAL A 72 -0.44 -5.73 8.52
CA VAL A 72 0.77 -5.33 9.23
C VAL A 72 1.91 -6.27 8.89
N ILE A 73 3.12 -5.73 8.85
CA ILE A 73 4.35 -6.52 8.69
C ILE A 73 5.30 -6.21 9.85
N PHE A 74 5.85 -7.25 10.44
CA PHE A 74 6.90 -7.19 11.43
C PHE A 74 8.16 -7.83 10.88
N PHE A 75 9.27 -7.09 10.95
CA PHE A 75 10.59 -7.58 10.55
C PHE A 75 11.62 -6.97 11.49
N GLU A 76 12.32 -7.78 12.27
CA GLU A 76 13.27 -7.31 13.30
C GLU A 76 12.64 -6.22 14.20
N SER A 77 13.24 -5.03 14.25
CA SER A 77 12.74 -3.84 14.98
C SER A 77 11.87 -2.92 14.12
N ILE A 78 11.26 -3.43 13.03
CA ILE A 78 10.45 -2.64 12.10
C ILE A 78 8.99 -3.11 12.10
N THR A 79 8.06 -2.17 12.22
CA THR A 79 6.62 -2.38 12.04
C THR A 79 6.14 -1.59 10.83
N ILE A 80 5.36 -2.22 9.95
CA ILE A 80 4.81 -1.59 8.75
C ILE A 80 3.30 -1.77 8.78
N LEU A 81 2.57 -0.66 8.65
CA LEU A 81 1.11 -0.64 8.54
C LEU A 81 0.76 -0.38 7.08
N ILE A 82 -0.12 -1.20 6.51
CA ILE A 82 -0.49 -1.15 5.09
C ILE A 82 -1.97 -0.84 4.97
N GLU A 83 -2.29 0.14 4.14
CA GLU A 83 -3.65 0.41 3.66
C GLU A 83 -3.65 0.43 2.13
N SER A 84 -4.57 -0.33 1.55
CA SER A 84 -4.79 -0.43 0.11
C SER A 84 -6.13 0.21 -0.28
N LYS A 85 -6.15 0.97 -1.38
CA LYS A 85 -7.38 1.61 -1.87
C LYS A 85 -7.53 1.52 -3.38
N ARG A 86 -8.76 1.28 -3.82
CA ARG A 86 -9.15 1.50 -5.21
C ARG A 86 -9.60 2.94 -5.40
N LEU A 87 -8.94 3.70 -6.27
CA LEU A 87 -9.30 5.10 -6.56
C LEU A 87 -10.44 5.19 -7.59
N THR A 88 -11.59 4.59 -7.28
CA THR A 88 -12.79 4.62 -8.14
C THR A 88 -13.40 6.00 -8.26
N SER A 89 -13.43 6.75 -7.15
CA SER A 89 -13.76 8.18 -7.07
C SER A 89 -12.64 8.88 -6.31
N VAL A 90 -11.86 9.73 -6.99
CA VAL A 90 -10.63 10.31 -6.44
C VAL A 90 -10.94 11.08 -5.15
N LYS A 91 -11.87 12.04 -5.20
CA LYS A 91 -12.21 12.87 -4.02
C LYS A 91 -12.61 12.05 -2.79
N SER A 92 -13.56 11.13 -2.94
CA SER A 92 -14.06 10.36 -1.79
C SER A 92 -13.01 9.39 -1.25
N LYS A 93 -12.18 8.82 -2.12
CA LYS A 93 -11.12 7.89 -1.73
C LYS A 93 -9.93 8.59 -1.08
N LEU A 94 -9.58 9.80 -1.49
CA LEU A 94 -8.57 10.62 -0.79
C LEU A 94 -9.02 10.96 0.63
N VAL A 95 -10.31 11.24 0.85
CA VAL A 95 -10.86 11.44 2.21
C VAL A 95 -10.77 10.16 3.04
N SER A 96 -11.07 8.99 2.44
CA SER A 96 -10.87 7.70 3.11
C SER A 96 -9.41 7.51 3.52
N ILE A 97 -8.48 7.69 2.58
CA ILE A 97 -7.03 7.59 2.81
C ILE A 97 -6.59 8.52 3.94
N ALA A 98 -7.14 9.73 4.02
CA ALA A 98 -6.86 10.64 5.13
C ALA A 98 -7.23 10.04 6.49
N ASN A 99 -8.42 9.46 6.61
CA ASN A 99 -8.86 8.80 7.84
C ASN A 99 -8.01 7.56 8.18
N ASP A 100 -7.57 6.83 7.16
CA ASP A 100 -6.72 5.65 7.31
C ASP A 100 -5.30 6.03 7.76
N VAL A 101 -4.72 7.08 7.18
CA VAL A 101 -3.44 7.65 7.61
C VAL A 101 -3.52 8.16 9.04
N GLU A 102 -4.55 8.93 9.41
CA GLU A 102 -4.71 9.38 10.80
C GLU A 102 -4.73 8.20 11.79
N ARG A 103 -5.39 7.12 11.39
CA ARG A 103 -5.48 5.89 12.18
C ARG A 103 -4.15 5.15 12.28
N MET A 104 -3.39 5.03 11.19
CA MET A 104 -2.05 4.41 11.19
C MET A 104 -1.05 5.20 12.07
N PHE A 105 -1.13 6.52 12.08
CA PHE A 105 -0.26 7.40 12.87
C PHE A 105 -0.73 7.60 14.32
N SER A 106 -1.77 6.91 14.76
CA SER A 106 -2.27 7.02 16.13
C SER A 106 -1.42 6.18 17.08
N GLN A 107 -0.98 6.80 18.19
CA GLN A 107 -0.29 6.10 19.28
C GLN A 107 -1.07 4.86 19.75
N LYS A 108 -2.39 5.00 19.89
CA LYS A 108 -3.27 3.90 20.30
C LYS A 108 -3.25 2.72 19.32
N THR A 109 -3.24 3.01 18.02
CA THR A 109 -3.15 1.97 16.98
C THR A 109 -1.82 1.22 17.09
N ILE A 110 -0.72 1.96 17.21
CA ILE A 110 0.62 1.39 17.34
C ILE A 110 0.73 0.51 18.59
N GLU A 111 0.27 1.01 19.74
CA GLU A 111 0.28 0.24 20.99
C GLU A 111 -0.51 -1.06 20.89
N LEU A 112 -1.67 -1.05 20.21
CA LEU A 112 -2.49 -2.25 20.03
C LEU A 112 -1.83 -3.26 19.10
N VAL A 113 -1.31 -2.80 17.96
CA VAL A 113 -0.62 -3.65 16.97
C VAL A 113 0.62 -4.29 17.58
N GLU A 114 1.35 -3.57 18.42
CA GLU A 114 2.63 -4.03 18.99
C GLU A 114 2.51 -4.68 20.38
N LYS A 115 1.33 -4.64 21.03
CA LYS A 115 1.12 -5.01 22.44
C LYS A 115 1.73 -6.35 22.85
N ASN A 116 1.62 -7.35 21.97
CA ASN A 116 2.00 -8.74 22.26
C ASN A 116 3.19 -9.22 21.41
N LEU A 117 3.96 -8.30 20.81
CA LEU A 117 5.20 -8.70 20.15
C LEU A 117 6.19 -9.29 21.17
N THR A 118 6.68 -10.48 20.88
CA THR A 118 7.64 -11.20 21.73
C THR A 118 9.02 -10.54 21.72
N CYS A 119 9.44 -10.01 20.57
CA CYS A 119 10.66 -9.23 20.42
C CYS A 119 10.42 -7.76 20.80
N LYS A 120 10.54 -7.45 22.09
CA LYS A 120 10.47 -6.09 22.63
C LYS A 120 11.80 -5.36 22.50
N SER A 121 12.24 -5.10 21.26
CA SER A 121 13.24 -4.04 21.07
C SER A 121 12.67 -2.75 21.64
N SER A 122 13.45 -2.04 22.47
CA SER A 122 12.99 -0.82 23.14
C SER A 122 12.66 0.32 22.17
N ILE A 123 13.16 0.26 20.94
CA ILE A 123 12.92 1.25 19.90
C ILE A 123 12.62 0.53 18.57
N ARG A 124 11.38 0.69 18.09
CA ARG A 124 10.95 0.17 16.78
C ARG A 124 10.79 1.30 15.78
N THR A 125 11.32 1.12 14.58
CA THR A 125 11.05 2.00 13.44
C THR A 125 9.72 1.62 12.82
N ARG A 126 8.89 2.60 12.48
CA ARG A 126 7.53 2.36 12.01
C ARG A 126 7.29 3.01 10.67
N TYR A 127 6.59 2.32 9.78
CA TYR A 127 6.24 2.84 8.47
C TYR A 127 4.75 2.69 8.21
N SER A 128 4.18 3.66 7.50
CA SER A 128 2.86 3.56 6.88
C SER A 128 3.03 3.40 5.38
N ILE A 129 2.21 2.55 4.78
CA ILE A 129 2.16 2.36 3.34
C ILE A 129 0.73 2.63 2.87
N VAL A 130 0.61 3.52 1.89
CA VAL A 130 -0.59 3.66 1.09
C VAL A 130 -0.30 3.06 -0.29
N LEU A 131 -1.05 2.02 -0.62
CA LEU A 131 -1.06 1.41 -1.94
C LEU A 131 -2.39 1.74 -2.62
N CYS A 132 -2.34 2.22 -3.84
CA CYS A 132 -3.54 2.48 -4.61
C CYS A 132 -3.46 1.83 -5.98
N ASP A 133 -4.61 1.39 -6.47
CA ASP A 133 -4.80 1.22 -7.89
C ASP A 133 -5.70 2.31 -8.48
N LEU A 134 -5.49 2.58 -9.77
CA LEU A 134 -6.11 3.69 -10.45
C LEU A 134 -6.25 3.39 -11.94
N TRP A 135 -7.36 3.84 -12.52
CA TRP A 135 -7.63 3.76 -13.95
C TRP A 135 -7.67 5.17 -14.54
N THR A 136 -6.70 5.56 -15.35
CA THR A 136 -6.58 6.93 -15.90
C THR A 136 -7.48 7.15 -17.11
N GLU A 137 -8.78 6.89 -16.96
CA GLU A 137 -9.80 7.00 -18.01
C GLU A 137 -10.52 8.36 -18.02
N SER A 138 -10.32 9.18 -16.97
CA SER A 138 -10.86 10.53 -16.86
C SER A 138 -9.77 11.52 -16.49
N ASN A 139 -10.00 12.81 -16.76
CA ASN A 139 -9.06 13.88 -16.42
C ASN A 139 -8.77 13.94 -14.91
N GLU A 140 -9.80 13.77 -14.06
CA GLU A 140 -9.62 13.73 -12.59
C GLU A 140 -8.68 12.60 -12.18
N LYS A 141 -8.88 11.40 -12.72
CA LYS A 141 -8.04 10.23 -12.44
C LYS A 141 -6.63 10.39 -13.01
N PHE A 142 -6.48 10.98 -14.20
CA PHE A 142 -5.17 11.29 -14.77
C PHE A 142 -4.41 12.31 -13.90
N GLN A 143 -5.07 13.37 -13.45
CA GLN A 143 -4.47 14.34 -12.52
C GLN A 143 -4.07 13.69 -11.20
N ALA A 144 -4.87 12.74 -10.69
CA ALA A 144 -4.52 12.00 -9.49
C ALA A 144 -3.23 11.17 -9.66
N TYR A 145 -3.07 10.52 -10.81
CA TYR A 145 -1.83 9.83 -11.17
C TYR A 145 -0.64 10.79 -11.28
N ASP A 146 -0.83 11.94 -11.93
CA ASP A 146 0.26 12.88 -12.17
C ASP A 146 0.78 13.48 -10.86
N LEU A 147 -0.16 13.93 -10.01
CA LEU A 147 0.12 14.59 -8.74
C LEU A 147 0.54 13.62 -7.62
N TRP A 148 0.54 12.31 -7.83
CA TRP A 148 0.99 11.36 -6.80
C TRP A 148 2.48 11.56 -6.47
N PRO A 149 2.89 11.57 -5.17
CA PRO A 149 2.08 11.31 -3.97
C PRO A 149 1.49 12.57 -3.32
N ASN A 150 1.66 13.75 -3.90
CA ASN A 150 1.36 15.06 -3.29
C ASN A 150 -0.11 15.30 -2.95
N GLN A 151 -1.02 14.41 -3.35
CA GLN A 151 -2.43 14.43 -2.95
C GLN A 151 -2.70 13.72 -1.62
N LEU A 152 -1.70 13.03 -1.06
CA LEU A 152 -1.82 12.38 0.24
C LEU A 152 -1.87 13.40 1.38
N PRO A 153 -2.41 13.01 2.55
CA PRO A 153 -2.45 13.88 3.71
C PRO A 153 -1.06 14.38 4.11
N GLN A 154 -0.98 15.63 4.57
CA GLN A 154 0.29 16.25 4.97
C GLN A 154 1.04 15.44 6.04
N LYS A 155 0.31 14.76 6.92
CA LYS A 155 0.88 13.86 7.94
C LYS A 155 1.69 12.72 7.32
N HIS A 156 1.21 12.14 6.22
CA HIS A 156 1.93 11.14 5.45
C HIS A 156 3.10 11.77 4.66
N LEU A 157 2.89 12.93 4.05
CA LEU A 157 3.91 13.59 3.21
C LEU A 157 5.12 14.09 4.00
N ARG A 158 4.92 14.57 5.24
CA ARG A 158 5.99 15.16 6.06
C ARG A 158 7.19 14.21 6.28
N HIS A 159 6.94 12.92 6.32
CA HIS A 159 7.94 11.88 6.56
C HIS A 159 8.03 10.88 5.40
N LEU A 160 7.61 11.31 4.19
CA LEU A 160 7.67 10.50 2.99
C LEU A 160 9.10 10.02 2.75
N THR A 161 9.24 8.71 2.64
CA THR A 161 10.52 8.02 2.52
C THR A 161 10.74 7.47 1.13
N TYR A 162 9.67 6.98 0.49
CA TYR A 162 9.69 6.41 -0.84
C TYR A 162 8.31 6.52 -1.49
N PHE A 163 8.27 6.67 -2.81
CA PHE A 163 7.04 6.52 -3.58
C PHE A 163 7.37 5.98 -4.98
N GLN A 164 6.38 5.38 -5.62
CA GLN A 164 6.52 4.86 -6.97
C GLN A 164 5.20 4.97 -7.72
N LYS A 165 5.29 5.30 -9.00
CA LYS A 165 4.21 5.18 -9.98
C LYS A 165 4.55 4.02 -10.91
N ILE A 166 3.69 3.02 -10.99
CA ILE A 166 3.89 1.84 -11.84
C ILE A 166 2.83 1.86 -12.93
N SER A 167 3.31 1.71 -14.17
CA SER A 167 2.51 1.70 -15.38
C SER A 167 2.82 0.45 -16.21
N PHE A 168 1.93 0.11 -17.13
CA PHE A 168 1.91 -1.20 -17.82
C PHE A 168 1.73 -1.07 -19.33
N GLU A 169 1.96 0.11 -19.91
CA GLU A 169 1.80 0.40 -21.35
C GLU A 169 2.65 -0.54 -22.21
N ASP A 170 3.84 -0.87 -21.72
CA ASP A 170 4.82 -1.72 -22.41
C ASP A 170 4.46 -3.22 -22.44
N LEU A 171 3.36 -3.63 -21.79
CA LEU A 171 2.92 -5.03 -21.82
C LEU A 171 2.51 -5.43 -23.24
N LYS A 172 3.05 -6.55 -23.72
CA LYS A 172 2.74 -7.15 -25.02
C LYS A 172 1.44 -7.96 -24.97
N VAL A 173 0.36 -7.32 -24.57
CA VAL A 173 -1.01 -7.87 -24.57
C VAL A 173 -1.94 -6.97 -25.39
N GLU A 174 -3.01 -7.54 -25.94
CA GLU A 174 -3.97 -6.82 -26.80
C GLU A 174 -4.88 -5.86 -26.02
N GLY A 175 -5.06 -6.08 -24.71
CA GLY A 175 -5.97 -5.31 -23.87
C GLY A 175 -5.59 -3.83 -23.75
N GLN A 176 -6.50 -2.93 -24.14
CA GLN A 176 -6.32 -1.47 -24.04
C GLN A 176 -6.22 -0.96 -22.60
N TRP A 177 -6.72 -1.74 -21.62
CA TRP A 177 -6.66 -1.41 -20.19
C TRP A 177 -5.23 -1.14 -19.70
N LYS A 178 -4.21 -1.70 -20.33
CA LYS A 178 -2.80 -1.51 -19.97
C LYS A 178 -2.35 -0.04 -20.05
N ASN A 179 -3.02 0.74 -20.90
CA ASN A 179 -2.77 2.17 -21.06
C ASN A 179 -3.34 2.98 -19.89
N HIS A 180 -4.37 2.46 -19.21
CA HIS A 180 -5.10 3.19 -18.16
C HIS A 180 -4.79 2.68 -16.75
N TYR A 181 -4.51 1.40 -16.58
CA TYR A 181 -4.28 0.82 -15.25
C TYR A 181 -2.92 1.23 -14.69
N LYS A 182 -2.91 1.72 -13.44
CA LYS A 182 -1.72 2.17 -12.70
C LYS A 182 -1.75 1.62 -11.28
N ILE A 183 -0.56 1.40 -10.72
CA ILE A 183 -0.35 1.20 -9.28
C ILE A 183 0.44 2.39 -8.73
N LEU A 184 0.00 2.90 -7.58
CA LEU A 184 0.59 4.03 -6.88
C LEU A 184 1.00 3.58 -5.48
N LEU A 185 2.29 3.70 -5.16
CA LEU A 185 2.85 3.31 -3.87
C LEU A 185 3.41 4.56 -3.18
N ALA A 186 3.12 4.74 -1.90
CA ALA A 186 3.76 5.74 -1.06
C ALA A 186 4.05 5.16 0.33
N ILE A 187 5.25 5.45 0.83
CA ILE A 187 5.76 4.94 2.10
C ILE A 187 6.26 6.11 2.92
N SER A 188 5.78 6.22 4.15
CA SER A 188 6.18 7.26 5.09
C SER A 188 6.64 6.66 6.40
N GLU A 189 7.62 7.30 7.04
CA GLU A 189 8.02 6.92 8.39
C GLU A 189 7.04 7.51 9.41
N ILE A 190 6.57 6.69 10.34
CA ILE A 190 5.69 7.13 11.42
C ILE A 190 6.58 7.64 12.57
N LYS A 191 6.53 8.96 12.80
CA LYS A 191 7.15 9.64 13.95
C LYS A 191 6.05 10.00 14.95
N ILE A 192 6.09 9.42 16.15
CA ILE A 192 5.17 9.67 17.27
C ILE A 192 5.99 10.02 18.50
#